data_AF-A0A8H8JD36-F1
#
_entry.id   AF-A0A8H8JD36-F1
#
_cell.length_a   1.000
_cell.length_b   1.000
_cell.length_c   1.000
_cell.angle_alpha   90.00
_cell.angle_beta   90.00
_cell.angle_gamma   90.00
#
_symmetry.space_group_name_H-M   'P 1'
#
loop_
_entity.id
_entity.type
_entity.pdbx_description
1 polymer ?
#
loop_
_entity_poly.entity_id
_entity_poly.type
_entity_poly.pdbx_seq_one_letter_code
_entity_poly.pdbx_strand_id
1 'polypeptide(L)'
;MHSVTCFITIAISFFAAAPSVLAGKRGLAWPWYNEDTNLDPGKLASDQVTWMYNWETWHPAKTAGLNFIGTQGVLDSSASPITQLKTRAAQQKWNTVFSLNEPDLNGISPTTAANWYIKWINPLNITAAAPAVSSIQKTGQGLDWTANFISACNGNCKFDYINLHWYGSTFAQFRTYVQNAHNRFPNNKLVISEFGVTSPSTRDQKLGFLKQAISFLDSAEYVDLESHVSLNYSLRY
;
A
#
# COMPACT_ATOMS: atom_id res chain seq x y z
N MET A 1 -24.66 -37.53 57.96
CA MET A 1 -23.75 -36.60 57.27
C MET A 1 -23.52 -37.15 55.87
N HIS A 2 -24.26 -36.66 54.87
CA HIS A 2 -24.06 -37.04 53.46
C HIS A 2 -23.62 -35.78 52.72
N SER A 3 -22.36 -35.75 52.31
CA SER A 3 -21.76 -34.63 51.58
C SER A 3 -22.10 -34.77 50.09
N VAL A 4 -22.81 -33.79 49.53
CA VAL A 4 -23.11 -33.73 48.10
C VAL A 4 -22.05 -32.84 47.45
N THR A 5 -21.14 -33.45 46.70
CA THR A 5 -20.10 -32.74 45.94
C THR A 5 -20.72 -32.21 44.64
N CYS A 6 -20.90 -30.90 44.56
CA CYS A 6 -21.38 -30.20 43.36
C CYS A 6 -20.22 -30.03 42.37
N PHE A 7 -20.25 -30.73 41.25
CA PHE A 7 -19.29 -30.51 40.15
C PHE A 7 -19.76 -29.34 39.28
N ILE A 8 -18.99 -28.24 39.29
CA ILE A 8 -19.18 -27.11 38.37
C ILE A 8 -18.46 -27.46 37.06
N THR A 9 -19.21 -27.70 36.00
CA THR A 9 -18.67 -27.87 34.65
C THR A 9 -18.38 -26.50 34.06
N ILE A 10 -17.11 -26.14 33.93
CA ILE A 10 -16.68 -24.92 33.22
C ILE A 10 -16.76 -25.22 31.72
N ALA A 11 -17.75 -24.66 31.05
CA ALA A 11 -17.82 -24.68 29.59
C ALA A 11 -16.75 -23.72 29.04
N ILE A 12 -15.67 -24.27 28.49
CA ILE A 12 -14.67 -23.52 27.73
C ILE A 12 -15.27 -23.28 26.34
N SER A 13 -15.79 -22.07 26.11
CA SER A 13 -16.22 -21.62 24.79
C SER A 13 -14.98 -21.44 23.90
N PHE A 14 -14.71 -22.43 23.05
CA PHE A 14 -13.82 -22.24 21.91
C PHE A 14 -14.52 -21.33 20.90
N PHE A 15 -14.16 -20.05 20.89
CA PHE A 15 -14.38 -19.22 19.70
C PHE A 15 -13.47 -19.76 18.60
N ALA A 16 -14.01 -20.64 17.77
CA ALA A 16 -13.42 -20.90 16.47
C ALA A 16 -13.48 -19.56 15.70
N ALA A 17 -12.34 -18.90 15.57
CA ALA A 17 -12.20 -17.81 14.61
C ALA A 17 -12.58 -18.41 13.25
N ALA A 18 -13.69 -17.95 12.68
CA ALA A 18 -13.99 -18.23 11.29
C ALA A 18 -12.73 -17.85 10.49
N PRO A 19 -12.27 -18.67 9.51
CA PRO A 19 -11.23 -18.21 8.62
C PRO A 19 -11.73 -16.90 8.05
N SER A 20 -11.01 -15.80 8.36
CA SER A 20 -11.21 -14.56 7.65
C SER A 20 -11.06 -14.94 6.19
N VAL A 21 -12.13 -14.79 5.41
CA VAL A 21 -11.98 -14.64 3.97
C VAL A 21 -11.06 -13.43 3.88
N LEU A 22 -9.77 -13.67 3.65
CA LEU A 22 -8.77 -12.63 3.49
C LEU A 22 -9.32 -11.73 2.40
N ALA A 23 -9.79 -10.54 2.79
CA ALA A 23 -10.18 -9.52 1.84
C ALA A 23 -9.00 -9.36 0.86
N GLY A 24 -9.28 -9.33 -0.44
CA GLY A 24 -8.25 -9.25 -1.46
C GLY A 24 -7.32 -8.07 -1.23
N LYS A 25 -6.01 -8.34 -1.13
CA LYS A 25 -4.97 -7.32 -0.94
C LYS A 25 -4.62 -6.58 -2.22
N ARG A 26 -5.05 -7.11 -3.37
CA ARG A 26 -4.55 -6.71 -4.68
C ARG A 26 -5.24 -5.44 -5.16
N GLY A 27 -4.46 -4.56 -5.77
CA GLY A 27 -4.94 -3.32 -6.34
C GLY A 27 -4.38 -3.01 -7.71
N LEU A 28 -4.97 -1.99 -8.32
CA LEU A 28 -4.57 -1.51 -9.64
C LEU A 28 -3.80 -0.20 -9.53
N ALA A 29 -2.53 -0.21 -9.93
CA ALA A 29 -1.80 0.99 -10.32
C ALA A 29 -2.29 1.45 -11.70
N TRP A 30 -3.13 2.48 -11.76
CA TRP A 30 -3.89 2.91 -12.94
C TRP A 30 -3.42 4.26 -13.50
N PRO A 31 -2.52 4.28 -14.50
CA PRO A 31 -1.91 5.52 -14.97
C PRO A 31 -2.92 6.45 -15.62
N TRP A 32 -2.67 7.75 -15.48
CA TRP A 32 -3.49 8.81 -16.05
C TRP A 32 -3.75 8.66 -17.56
N TYR A 33 -2.82 8.08 -18.31
CA TYR A 33 -2.96 7.88 -19.77
C TYR A 33 -3.93 6.74 -20.15
N ASN A 34 -4.48 6.03 -19.17
CA ASN A 34 -5.59 5.11 -19.40
C ASN A 34 -6.95 5.81 -19.40
N GLU A 35 -7.04 7.05 -18.90
CA GLU A 35 -8.24 7.87 -19.07
C GLU A 35 -8.51 8.11 -20.55
N ASP A 36 -9.78 8.25 -20.90
CA ASP A 36 -10.26 8.42 -22.28
C ASP A 36 -9.93 7.26 -23.24
N THR A 37 -9.42 6.14 -22.73
CA THR A 37 -9.29 4.90 -23.48
C THR A 37 -10.52 3.99 -23.32
N ASN A 38 -10.57 2.93 -24.13
CA ASN A 38 -11.58 1.87 -23.99
C ASN A 38 -11.30 0.91 -22.82
N LEU A 39 -10.21 1.11 -22.07
CA LEU A 39 -9.92 0.33 -20.87
C LEU A 39 -10.90 0.69 -19.75
N ASP A 40 -11.16 -0.29 -18.89
CA ASP A 40 -12.13 -0.20 -17.80
C ASP A 40 -11.60 -0.97 -16.58
N PRO A 41 -11.08 -0.29 -15.54
CA PRO A 41 -10.56 -0.94 -14.36
C PRO A 41 -11.65 -1.68 -13.58
N GLY A 42 -12.91 -1.25 -13.64
CA GLY A 42 -14.02 -1.93 -12.98
C GLY A 42 -14.26 -3.35 -13.49
N LYS A 43 -13.83 -3.66 -14.72
CA LYS A 43 -13.86 -5.04 -15.26
C LYS A 43 -12.78 -5.96 -14.68
N LEU A 44 -11.84 -5.40 -13.92
CA LEU A 44 -10.78 -6.14 -13.22
C LEU A 44 -11.08 -6.31 -11.72
N ALA A 45 -12.13 -5.65 -11.21
CA ALA A 45 -12.57 -5.79 -9.84
C ALA A 45 -13.02 -7.23 -9.54
N SER A 46 -12.67 -7.72 -8.35
CA SER A 46 -13.04 -9.05 -7.86
C SER A 46 -12.84 -9.12 -6.34
N ASP A 47 -13.17 -10.26 -5.73
CA ASP A 47 -12.88 -10.48 -4.30
C ASP A 47 -11.38 -10.41 -3.97
N GLN A 48 -10.52 -10.57 -4.96
CA GLN A 48 -9.07 -10.46 -4.84
C GLN A 48 -8.54 -9.06 -5.18
N VAL A 49 -9.19 -8.36 -6.12
CA VAL A 49 -8.78 -7.04 -6.63
C VAL A 49 -9.80 -6.00 -6.17
N THR A 50 -9.47 -5.28 -5.10
CA THR A 50 -10.45 -4.52 -4.31
C THR A 50 -10.23 -3.01 -4.32
N TRP A 51 -9.06 -2.56 -4.78
CA TRP A 51 -8.68 -1.15 -4.74
C TRP A 51 -7.88 -0.70 -5.96
N MET A 52 -7.75 0.60 -6.15
CA MET A 52 -6.91 1.20 -7.19
C MET A 52 -6.39 2.57 -6.80
N TYR A 53 -5.33 3.02 -7.44
CA TYR A 53 -4.80 4.38 -7.35
C TYR A 53 -4.23 4.81 -8.71
N ASN A 54 -4.02 6.10 -8.91
CA ASN A 54 -3.55 6.66 -10.19
C ASN A 54 -2.43 7.70 -10.02
N TRP A 55 -1.70 7.64 -8.90
CA TRP A 55 -0.68 8.62 -8.47
C TRP A 55 -1.18 10.05 -8.23
N GLU A 56 -2.49 10.27 -8.33
CA GLU A 56 -3.09 11.59 -8.30
C GLU A 56 -4.28 11.66 -7.32
N THR A 57 -4.75 12.88 -7.11
CA THR A 57 -5.90 13.18 -6.25
C THR A 57 -7.20 13.35 -7.03
N TRP A 58 -7.17 13.33 -8.37
CA TRP A 58 -8.38 13.30 -9.17
C TRP A 58 -8.84 11.83 -9.35
N HIS A 59 -10.16 11.63 -9.39
CA HIS A 59 -10.77 10.30 -9.41
C HIS A 59 -10.96 9.79 -10.85
N PRO A 60 -10.49 8.58 -11.19
CA PRO A 60 -10.77 7.92 -12.48
C PRO A 60 -12.25 7.78 -12.78
N ALA A 61 -12.65 7.81 -14.05
CA ALA A 61 -14.08 7.76 -14.40
C ALA A 61 -14.74 6.39 -14.15
N LYS A 62 -13.98 5.28 -14.26
CA LYS A 62 -14.50 3.91 -14.32
C LYS A 62 -14.04 3.02 -13.15
N THR A 63 -14.27 3.43 -11.90
CA THR A 63 -13.79 2.71 -10.70
C THR A 63 -14.79 1.71 -10.11
N ALA A 64 -15.82 1.29 -10.86
CA ALA A 64 -16.89 0.44 -10.32
C ALA A 64 -16.31 -0.84 -9.66
N GLY A 65 -16.68 -1.09 -8.41
CA GLY A 65 -16.21 -2.24 -7.63
C GLY A 65 -14.81 -2.09 -7.01
N LEU A 66 -14.15 -0.95 -7.17
CA LEU A 66 -12.82 -0.68 -6.60
C LEU A 66 -12.86 0.50 -5.64
N ASN A 67 -12.18 0.35 -4.51
CA ASN A 67 -11.87 1.46 -3.61
C ASN A 67 -10.76 2.33 -4.21
N PHE A 68 -11.06 3.58 -4.55
CA PHE A 68 -10.05 4.51 -5.03
C PHE A 68 -9.24 5.10 -3.86
N ILE A 69 -7.91 4.98 -3.94
CA ILE A 69 -6.96 5.59 -3.01
C ILE A 69 -6.39 6.84 -3.66
N GLY A 70 -6.84 8.00 -3.18
CA GLY A 70 -6.27 9.28 -3.59
C GLY A 70 -4.80 9.38 -3.21
N THR A 71 -3.98 9.90 -4.11
CA THR A 71 -2.53 9.97 -3.93
C THR A 71 -2.03 11.40 -4.11
N GLN A 72 -1.47 11.99 -3.07
CA GLN A 72 -0.73 13.25 -3.17
C GLN A 72 0.75 12.93 -3.37
N GLY A 73 1.10 12.47 -4.58
CA GLY A 73 2.43 11.94 -4.90
C GLY A 73 3.56 12.98 -4.96
N VAL A 74 3.22 14.25 -5.03
CA VAL A 74 4.17 15.38 -5.04
C VAL A 74 3.72 16.46 -4.06
N LEU A 75 4.64 17.37 -3.69
CA LEU A 75 4.36 18.42 -2.71
C LEU A 75 3.19 19.33 -3.14
N ASP A 76 3.09 19.62 -4.44
CA ASP A 76 2.00 20.35 -5.10
C ASP A 76 2.09 20.15 -6.62
N SER A 77 0.96 20.14 -7.33
CA SER A 77 0.91 20.15 -8.80
C SER A 77 -0.42 20.68 -9.32
N SER A 78 -0.51 21.02 -10.60
CA SER A 78 -1.79 21.39 -11.23
C SER A 78 -2.78 20.22 -11.29
N ALA A 79 -2.29 19.00 -11.50
CA ALA A 79 -3.09 17.79 -11.52
C ALA A 79 -3.60 17.41 -10.12
N SER A 80 -2.78 17.64 -9.09
CA SER A 80 -3.07 17.39 -7.67
C SER A 80 -2.73 18.59 -6.79
N PRO A 81 -3.54 19.67 -6.84
CA PRO A 81 -3.27 20.87 -6.07
C PRO A 81 -3.39 20.58 -4.58
N ILE A 82 -2.31 20.84 -3.83
CA ILE A 82 -2.24 20.49 -2.41
C ILE A 82 -3.33 21.17 -1.57
N THR A 83 -3.71 22.38 -1.97
CA THR A 83 -4.79 23.15 -1.33
C THR A 83 -6.18 22.53 -1.55
N GLN A 84 -6.34 21.66 -2.54
CA GLN A 84 -7.57 20.93 -2.83
C GLN A 84 -7.60 19.53 -2.22
N LEU A 85 -6.51 19.06 -1.61
CA LEU A 85 -6.40 17.68 -1.12
C LEU A 85 -7.55 17.28 -0.20
N LYS A 86 -7.82 18.09 0.85
CA LYS A 86 -8.91 17.83 1.80
C LYS A 86 -10.29 17.88 1.15
N THR A 87 -10.50 18.81 0.23
CA THR A 87 -11.75 18.93 -0.53
C THR A 87 -11.98 17.69 -1.40
N ARG A 88 -10.94 17.25 -2.13
CA ARG A 88 -11.00 16.06 -2.99
C ARG A 88 -11.24 14.80 -2.17
N ALA A 89 -10.54 14.62 -1.06
CA ALA A 89 -10.74 13.50 -0.15
C ALA A 89 -12.19 13.42 0.36
N ALA A 90 -12.78 14.53 0.76
CA ALA A 90 -14.16 14.59 1.25
C ALA A 90 -15.18 14.34 0.12
N GLN A 91 -15.02 14.99 -1.03
CA GLN A 91 -15.95 14.85 -2.17
C GLN A 91 -15.94 13.44 -2.76
N GLN A 92 -14.76 12.82 -2.83
CA GLN A 92 -14.57 11.48 -3.37
C GLN A 92 -14.68 10.38 -2.30
N LYS A 93 -14.93 10.75 -1.04
CA LYS A 93 -15.15 9.85 0.10
C LYS A 93 -14.00 8.85 0.31
N TRP A 94 -12.76 9.32 0.24
CA TRP A 94 -11.61 8.46 0.49
C TRP A 94 -11.63 7.91 1.91
N ASN A 95 -11.30 6.63 2.04
CA ASN A 95 -11.02 6.00 3.33
C ASN A 95 -9.50 5.81 3.56
N THR A 96 -8.72 5.87 2.48
CA THR A 96 -7.27 5.68 2.48
C THR A 96 -6.63 6.73 1.58
N VAL A 97 -5.45 7.24 1.96
CA VAL A 97 -4.65 8.17 1.16
C VAL A 97 -3.19 7.72 1.09
N PHE A 98 -2.61 7.82 -0.11
CA PHE A 98 -1.17 7.71 -0.31
C PHE A 98 -0.54 9.10 -0.38
N SER A 99 0.68 9.20 0.12
CA SER A 99 1.45 10.45 0.17
C SER A 99 2.56 10.46 -0.89
N LEU A 100 3.68 11.14 -0.61
CA LEU A 100 4.71 11.43 -1.62
C LEU A 100 5.26 10.16 -2.27
N ASN A 101 5.54 10.25 -3.57
CA ASN A 101 6.07 9.18 -4.39
C ASN A 101 7.59 9.33 -4.56
N GLU A 102 8.34 8.39 -4.02
CA GLU A 102 9.81 8.31 -4.05
C GLU A 102 10.50 9.62 -3.67
N PRO A 103 10.14 10.28 -2.54
CA PRO A 103 10.81 11.50 -2.11
C PRO A 103 12.31 11.29 -1.88
N ASP A 104 12.72 10.06 -1.59
CA ASP A 104 14.10 9.61 -1.44
C ASP A 104 14.94 9.71 -2.73
N LEU A 105 14.28 9.73 -3.89
CA LEU A 105 14.91 9.92 -5.20
C LEU A 105 14.71 11.33 -5.76
N ASN A 106 13.88 12.15 -5.13
CA ASN A 106 13.43 13.46 -5.67
C ASN A 106 13.92 14.66 -4.84
N GLY A 107 14.96 14.47 -4.02
CA GLY A 107 15.60 15.56 -3.27
C GLY A 107 14.75 16.14 -2.13
N ILE A 108 13.69 15.45 -1.72
CA ILE A 108 12.85 15.87 -0.59
C ILE A 108 13.46 15.29 0.69
N SER A 109 13.90 16.16 1.60
CA SER A 109 14.46 15.71 2.87
C SER A 109 13.40 15.07 3.76
N PRO A 110 13.78 14.12 4.64
CA PRO A 110 12.84 13.54 5.61
C PRO A 110 12.13 14.58 6.48
N THR A 111 12.84 15.63 6.92
CA THR A 111 12.25 16.74 7.70
C THR A 111 11.25 17.56 6.89
N THR A 112 11.56 17.85 5.63
CA THR A 112 10.63 18.54 4.73
C THR A 112 9.35 17.70 4.55
N ALA A 113 9.50 16.41 4.30
CA ALA A 113 8.38 15.49 4.14
C ALA A 113 7.55 15.37 5.43
N ALA A 114 8.18 15.26 6.60
CA ALA A 114 7.47 15.18 7.89
C ALA A 114 6.61 16.43 8.15
N ASN A 115 7.20 17.63 8.00
CA ASN A 115 6.48 18.90 8.16
C ASN A 115 5.32 19.03 7.17
N TRP A 116 5.55 18.64 5.91
CA TRP A 116 4.52 18.65 4.88
C TRP A 116 3.39 17.65 5.20
N TYR A 117 3.74 16.44 5.66
CA TYR A 117 2.81 15.39 6.01
C TYR A 117 1.91 15.82 7.17
N ILE A 118 2.50 16.39 8.22
CA ILE A 118 1.77 16.91 9.38
C ILE A 118 0.79 18.01 8.96
N LYS A 119 1.20 18.89 8.03
CA LYS A 119 0.37 19.99 7.57
C LYS A 119 -0.78 19.54 6.68
N TRP A 120 -0.57 18.57 5.80
CA TRP A 120 -1.50 18.29 4.69
C TRP A 120 -2.16 16.92 4.75
N ILE A 121 -1.48 15.89 5.24
CA ILE A 121 -2.03 14.52 5.29
C ILE A 121 -2.76 14.29 6.61
N ASN A 122 -2.16 14.63 7.75
CA ASN A 122 -2.80 14.44 9.08
C ASN A 122 -4.24 15.00 9.17
N PRO A 123 -4.57 16.21 8.63
CA PRO A 123 -5.91 16.77 8.75
C PRO A 123 -7.00 16.03 7.97
N LEU A 124 -6.65 15.05 7.14
CA LEU A 124 -7.62 14.21 6.45
C LEU A 124 -8.33 13.24 7.41
N ASN A 125 -7.64 12.82 8.48
CA ASN A 125 -8.19 11.93 9.52
C ASN A 125 -8.85 10.65 8.96
N ILE A 126 -8.17 10.02 8.00
CA ILE A 126 -8.48 8.74 7.37
C ILE A 126 -7.23 7.86 7.42
N THR A 127 -7.33 6.60 7.00
CA THR A 127 -6.16 5.72 6.91
C THR A 127 -5.13 6.33 5.94
N ALA A 128 -3.86 6.35 6.32
CA ALA A 128 -2.83 7.02 5.53
C ALA A 128 -1.53 6.21 5.47
N ALA A 129 -0.91 6.21 4.28
CA ALA A 129 0.41 5.63 4.13
C ALA A 129 1.50 6.71 4.24
N ALA A 130 2.62 6.35 4.87
CA ALA A 130 3.86 7.10 4.76
C ALA A 130 4.31 7.21 3.29
N PRO A 131 5.23 8.13 2.94
CA PRO A 131 5.71 8.25 1.57
C PRO A 131 6.22 6.92 1.02
N ALA A 132 5.88 6.63 -0.24
CA ALA A 132 6.40 5.45 -0.93
C ALA A 132 7.88 5.67 -1.24
N VAL A 133 8.75 4.77 -0.80
CA VAL A 133 10.19 4.88 -1.06
C VAL A 133 10.69 3.80 -2.01
N SER A 134 11.79 4.10 -2.70
CA SER A 134 12.45 3.13 -3.56
C SER A 134 13.03 1.93 -2.79
N SER A 135 13.42 0.88 -3.52
CA SER A 135 14.17 -0.25 -2.97
C SER A 135 15.69 -0.03 -2.93
N ILE A 136 16.19 1.20 -3.12
CA ILE A 136 17.63 1.48 -3.15
C ILE A 136 18.25 1.34 -1.75
N GLN A 137 19.34 0.58 -1.66
CA GLN A 137 20.10 0.32 -0.43
C GLN A 137 21.31 1.25 -0.31
N LYS A 138 21.06 2.57 -0.37
CA LYS A 138 22.07 3.61 -0.13
C LYS A 138 21.67 4.44 1.09
N THR A 139 22.66 4.91 1.85
CA THR A 139 22.43 5.81 2.99
C THR A 139 21.59 7.01 2.55
N GLY A 140 20.55 7.32 3.32
CA GLY A 140 19.61 8.41 3.03
C GLY A 140 18.56 8.07 1.95
N GLN A 141 18.49 6.85 1.45
CA GLN A 141 17.49 6.40 0.46
C GLN A 141 16.69 5.19 0.94
N GLY A 142 15.57 4.89 0.26
CA GLY A 142 14.74 3.73 0.55
C GLY A 142 14.32 3.63 2.02
N LEU A 143 14.54 2.45 2.63
CA LEU A 143 14.19 2.21 4.03
C LEU A 143 14.98 3.10 5.01
N ASP A 144 16.15 3.60 4.62
CA ASP A 144 16.90 4.54 5.45
C ASP A 144 16.25 5.93 5.48
N TRP A 145 15.81 6.41 4.32
CA TRP A 145 15.01 7.62 4.22
C TRP A 145 13.71 7.49 5.04
N THR A 146 13.04 6.34 4.97
CA THR A 146 11.82 6.06 5.75
C THR A 146 12.07 6.16 7.25
N ALA A 147 13.15 5.54 7.76
CA ALA A 147 13.50 5.62 9.18
C ALA A 147 13.78 7.07 9.62
N ASN A 148 14.48 7.84 8.78
CA ASN A 148 14.74 9.25 9.04
C ASN A 148 13.46 10.10 9.00
N PHE A 149 12.49 9.76 8.14
CA PHE A 149 11.18 10.43 8.07
C PHE A 149 10.39 10.19 9.35
N ILE A 150 10.31 8.93 9.80
CA ILE A 150 9.62 8.57 11.06
C ILE A 150 10.27 9.28 12.25
N SER A 151 11.60 9.35 12.29
CA SER A 151 12.34 10.11 13.31
C SER A 151 11.99 11.61 13.26
N ALA A 152 12.02 12.21 12.07
CA ALA A 152 11.70 13.62 11.87
C ALA A 152 10.23 13.97 12.20
N CYS A 153 9.31 13.01 12.08
CA CYS A 153 7.94 13.16 12.54
C CYS A 153 7.85 13.37 14.06
N ASN A 154 8.79 12.86 14.84
CA ASN A 154 8.82 12.98 16.31
C ASN A 154 7.46 12.66 16.96
N GLY A 155 6.80 11.58 16.49
CA GLY A 155 5.47 11.16 16.94
C GLY A 155 4.28 11.97 16.42
N ASN A 156 4.48 12.98 15.56
CA ASN A 156 3.41 13.87 15.09
C ASN A 156 2.79 13.45 13.75
N CYS A 157 3.45 12.62 12.94
CA CYS A 157 2.83 12.09 11.72
C CYS A 157 1.88 10.95 12.06
N LYS A 158 0.66 10.98 11.51
CA LYS A 158 -0.36 9.95 11.68
C LYS A 158 -0.43 9.11 10.40
N PHE A 159 0.26 7.97 10.40
CA PHE A 159 0.23 7.01 9.31
C PHE A 159 -0.01 5.60 9.86
N ASP A 160 -0.67 4.78 9.07
CA ASP A 160 -1.00 3.39 9.38
C ASP A 160 -0.06 2.42 8.66
N TYR A 161 0.42 2.84 7.48
CA TYR A 161 1.24 2.01 6.59
C TYR A 161 2.62 2.60 6.31
N ILE A 162 3.61 1.72 6.17
CA ILE A 162 4.84 2.01 5.41
C ILE A 162 4.59 1.62 3.95
N ASN A 163 4.81 2.55 3.02
CA ASN A 163 4.62 2.31 1.60
C ASN A 163 5.94 2.06 0.89
N LEU A 164 5.98 1.03 0.04
CA LEU A 164 7.21 0.49 -0.53
C LEU A 164 7.10 0.32 -2.04
N HIS A 165 8.14 0.71 -2.76
CA HIS A 165 8.37 0.32 -4.14
C HIS A 165 9.49 -0.71 -4.23
N TRP A 166 9.38 -1.65 -5.16
CA TRP A 166 10.46 -2.57 -5.47
C TRP A 166 10.59 -2.88 -6.95
N TYR A 167 11.78 -2.66 -7.49
CA TYR A 167 12.12 -3.07 -8.84
C TYR A 167 13.47 -3.78 -8.83
N GLY A 168 13.49 -5.03 -9.30
CA GLY A 168 14.71 -5.84 -9.30
C GLY A 168 14.62 -7.05 -10.23
N SER A 169 15.42 -8.09 -9.98
CA SER A 169 15.60 -9.16 -10.97
C SER A 169 14.95 -10.49 -10.57
N THR A 170 14.79 -10.75 -9.27
CA THR A 170 14.36 -12.07 -8.79
C THR A 170 13.34 -11.99 -7.65
N PHE A 171 12.48 -13.00 -7.55
CA PHE A 171 11.55 -13.15 -6.42
C PHE A 171 12.27 -13.25 -5.07
N ALA A 172 13.43 -13.93 -5.01
CA ALA A 172 14.21 -14.05 -3.79
C ALA A 172 14.64 -12.67 -3.25
N GLN A 173 15.10 -11.76 -4.13
CA GLN A 173 15.45 -10.39 -3.74
C GLN A 173 14.23 -9.60 -3.26
N PHE A 174 13.08 -9.74 -3.95
CA PHE A 174 11.83 -9.09 -3.54
C PHE A 174 11.38 -9.55 -2.14
N ARG A 175 11.31 -10.87 -1.93
CA ARG A 175 10.94 -11.46 -0.64
C ARG A 175 11.84 -10.96 0.49
N THR A 176 13.16 -10.99 0.27
CA THR A 176 14.14 -10.49 1.25
C THR A 176 13.94 -9.01 1.54
N TYR A 177 13.69 -8.18 0.52
CA TYR A 177 13.43 -6.75 0.73
C TYR A 177 12.18 -6.50 1.58
N VAL A 178 11.07 -7.17 1.26
CA VAL A 178 9.81 -7.03 2.01
C VAL A 178 9.97 -7.50 3.46
N GLN A 179 10.66 -8.62 3.69
CA GLN A 179 10.96 -9.11 5.04
C GLN A 179 11.86 -8.15 5.82
N ASN A 180 12.87 -7.56 5.17
CA ASN A 180 13.73 -6.57 5.81
C ASN A 180 12.97 -5.29 6.17
N ALA A 181 12.04 -4.85 5.33
CA ALA A 181 11.18 -3.71 5.64
C ALA A 181 10.30 -4.00 6.88
N HIS A 182 9.66 -5.17 6.94
CA HIS A 182 8.89 -5.57 8.11
C HIS A 182 9.75 -5.65 9.37
N ASN A 183 10.93 -6.26 9.30
CA ASN A 183 11.84 -6.36 10.45
C ASN A 183 12.32 -4.98 10.95
N ARG A 184 12.49 -4.01 10.04
CA ARG A 184 12.89 -2.63 10.40
C ARG A 184 11.73 -1.83 10.98
N PHE A 185 10.50 -2.13 10.58
CA PHE A 185 9.29 -1.42 11.00
C PHE A 185 8.21 -2.41 11.51
N PRO A 186 8.49 -3.18 12.58
CA PRO A 186 7.64 -4.31 12.97
C PRO A 186 6.25 -3.90 13.49
N ASN A 187 6.09 -2.64 13.89
CA ASN A 187 4.85 -2.10 14.42
C ASN A 187 3.94 -1.50 13.33
N ASN A 188 4.36 -1.51 12.07
CA ASN A 188 3.61 -0.94 10.96
C ASN A 188 3.25 -2.02 9.94
N LYS A 189 2.04 -1.93 9.41
CA LYS A 189 1.62 -2.70 8.25
C LYS A 189 2.28 -2.14 7.00
N LEU A 190 2.50 -3.00 6.01
CA LEU A 190 3.13 -2.64 4.75
C LEU A 190 2.09 -2.53 3.65
N VAL A 191 2.30 -1.52 2.79
CA VAL A 191 1.71 -1.43 1.46
C VAL A 191 2.84 -1.51 0.45
N ILE A 192 2.66 -2.33 -0.59
CA ILE A 192 3.57 -2.38 -1.74
C ILE A 192 2.81 -1.76 -2.91
N SER A 193 2.84 -0.43 -3.05
CA SER A 193 2.08 0.25 -4.12
C SER A 193 2.63 -0.04 -5.50
N GLU A 194 3.93 -0.36 -5.59
CA GLU A 194 4.57 -0.74 -6.85
C GLU A 194 5.59 -1.86 -6.65
N PHE A 195 5.48 -2.91 -7.46
CA PHE A 195 6.58 -3.84 -7.66
C PHE A 195 6.60 -4.45 -9.05
N GLY A 196 7.80 -4.83 -9.50
CA GLY A 196 8.00 -5.50 -10.78
C GLY A 196 9.44 -5.95 -11.01
N VAL A 197 9.65 -6.71 -12.08
CA VAL A 197 11.00 -7.05 -12.53
C VAL A 197 11.53 -6.05 -13.56
N THR A 198 12.80 -5.68 -13.43
CA THR A 198 13.48 -4.77 -14.35
C THR A 198 13.74 -5.44 -15.71
N SER A 199 14.00 -4.62 -16.72
CA SER A 199 14.39 -5.09 -18.06
C SER A 199 15.91 -5.30 -18.13
N PRO A 200 16.40 -6.23 -18.99
CA PRO A 200 15.63 -7.10 -19.87
C PRO A 200 15.00 -8.28 -19.10
N SER A 201 13.69 -8.50 -19.30
CA SER A 201 12.97 -9.66 -18.79
C SER A 201 11.87 -10.08 -19.76
N THR A 202 11.76 -11.38 -20.01
CA THR A 202 10.73 -11.96 -20.90
C THR A 202 9.36 -11.90 -20.22
N ARG A 203 8.29 -12.08 -21.01
CA ARG A 203 6.93 -12.21 -20.48
C ARG A 203 6.82 -13.33 -19.44
N ASP A 204 7.42 -14.49 -19.71
CA ASP A 204 7.35 -15.64 -18.81
C ASP A 204 8.12 -15.41 -17.51
N GLN A 205 9.25 -14.70 -17.56
CA GLN A 205 9.97 -14.28 -16.36
C GLN A 205 9.14 -13.33 -15.51
N LYS A 206 8.48 -12.34 -16.13
CA LYS A 206 7.56 -11.41 -15.45
C LYS A 206 6.40 -12.16 -14.79
N LEU A 207 5.75 -13.06 -15.52
CA LEU A 207 4.63 -13.86 -15.00
C LEU A 207 5.07 -14.82 -13.89
N GLY A 208 6.22 -15.48 -14.04
CA GLY A 208 6.77 -16.38 -13.02
C GLY A 208 7.15 -15.65 -11.74
N PHE A 209 7.67 -14.43 -11.85
CA PHE A 209 7.89 -13.55 -10.70
C PHE A 209 6.57 -13.16 -10.03
N LEU A 210 5.59 -12.63 -10.79
CA LEU A 210 4.32 -12.16 -10.25
C LEU A 210 3.57 -13.25 -9.49
N LYS A 211 3.52 -14.47 -10.03
CA LYS A 211 2.88 -15.61 -9.34
C LYS A 211 3.48 -15.88 -7.96
N GLN A 212 4.81 -15.87 -7.85
CA GLN A 212 5.50 -16.10 -6.58
C GLN A 212 5.35 -14.91 -5.63
N ALA A 213 5.48 -13.69 -6.16
CA ALA A 213 5.35 -12.46 -5.38
C ALA A 213 3.96 -12.32 -4.77
N ILE A 214 2.91 -12.43 -5.58
CA ILE A 214 1.51 -12.33 -5.12
C ILE A 214 1.20 -13.42 -4.09
N SER A 215 1.57 -14.69 -4.35
CA SER A 215 1.37 -15.76 -3.37
C SER A 215 2.05 -15.49 -2.03
N PHE A 216 3.23 -14.89 -2.05
CA PHE A 216 3.94 -14.50 -0.83
C PHE A 216 3.24 -13.35 -0.10
N LEU A 217 2.85 -12.28 -0.81
CA LEU A 217 2.18 -11.12 -0.22
C LEU A 217 0.80 -11.47 0.34
N ASP A 218 0.05 -12.36 -0.32
CA ASP A 218 -1.23 -12.89 0.17
C ASP A 218 -1.04 -13.58 1.53
N SER A 219 0.03 -14.37 1.70
CA SER A 219 0.34 -15.05 2.98
C SER A 219 1.00 -14.19 4.06
N ALA A 220 1.55 -13.03 3.69
CA ALA A 220 2.28 -12.17 4.62
C ALA A 220 1.29 -11.31 5.43
N GLU A 221 1.01 -11.68 6.69
CA GLU A 221 0.05 -10.95 7.53
C GLU A 221 0.43 -9.49 7.79
N TYR A 222 1.70 -9.13 7.67
CA TYR A 222 2.19 -7.76 7.82
C TYR A 222 2.04 -6.91 6.54
N VAL A 223 1.50 -7.47 5.46
CA VAL A 223 1.16 -6.76 4.21
C VAL A 223 -0.36 -6.68 4.09
N ASP A 224 -0.89 -5.46 3.92
CA ASP A 224 -2.33 -5.24 3.79
C ASP A 224 -2.75 -4.91 2.35
N LEU A 225 -1.91 -4.22 1.57
CA LEU A 225 -2.20 -3.85 0.18
C LEU A 225 -0.99 -4.10 -0.72
N GLU A 226 -1.23 -4.61 -1.94
CA GLU A 226 -0.22 -4.82 -2.97
C GLU A 226 -0.73 -4.42 -4.36
N SER A 227 0.13 -3.82 -5.17
CA SER A 227 -0.17 -3.45 -6.55
C SER A 227 1.08 -3.58 -7.41
N HIS A 228 0.94 -4.24 -8.56
CA HIS A 228 2.03 -4.42 -9.51
C HIS A 228 1.85 -3.52 -10.73
N VAL A 229 2.95 -2.91 -11.19
CA VAL A 229 2.95 -2.01 -12.35
C VAL A 229 3.08 -2.85 -13.61
N SER A 230 1.98 -3.43 -14.10
CA SER A 230 1.92 -4.14 -15.40
C SER A 230 0.49 -4.24 -15.93
N LEU A 231 -0.13 -3.12 -16.29
CA LEU A 231 -1.54 -3.10 -16.70
C LEU A 231 -1.89 -3.72 -18.05
N ASN A 232 -0.93 -4.27 -18.79
CA ASN A 232 -1.29 -4.78 -20.10
C ASN A 232 -1.88 -6.20 -20.08
N TYR A 233 -1.49 -7.16 -19.23
CA TYR A 233 -1.97 -8.56 -19.41
C TYR A 233 -1.97 -9.52 -18.19
N SER A 234 -1.54 -9.15 -16.97
CA SER A 234 -1.26 -10.13 -15.90
C SER A 234 -2.37 -10.40 -14.87
N LEU A 235 -3.38 -9.54 -14.75
CA LEU A 235 -4.36 -9.56 -13.64
C LEU A 235 -5.45 -10.66 -13.72
N ARG A 236 -5.40 -11.56 -14.71
CA ARG A 236 -6.41 -12.62 -14.91
C ARG A 236 -5.97 -14.02 -14.45
N TYR A 237 -4.89 -14.13 -13.68
CA TYR A 237 -4.38 -15.40 -13.18
C TYR A 237 -4.19 -15.38 -11.67
#